data_AF-A0A538D069-F1
#
_entry.id   AF-A0A538D069-F1
#
_cell.length_a   1.000
_cell.length_b   1.000
_cell.length_c   1.000
_cell.angle_alpha   90.00
_cell.angle_beta   90.00
_cell.angle_gamma   90.00
#
_symmetry.space_group_name_H-M   'P 1'
#
loop_
_entity.id
_entity.type
_entity.pdbx_description
1 polymer ?
#
loop_
_entity_poly.entity_id
_entity_poly.type
_entity_poly.pdbx_seq_one_letter_code
_entity_poly.pdbx_strand_id
1 'polypeptide(L)'
;IELIEPRVVATLGNFATKLLSGRPTGITRVHGQEQETTLGGRRLLLYPIYHPAAALYTPRMLEVLQSDFARLPELLGRVVAPPEPLYVPPAAAEPAVQLGLF
;
A
#
# COMPACT_ATOMS: atom_id res chain seq x y z
N ILE A 1 -11.71 -0.79 3.07
CA ILE A 1 -10.39 -0.12 2.94
C ILE A 1 -10.57 1.30 2.43
N GLU A 2 -11.35 1.49 1.37
CA GLU A 2 -11.66 2.80 0.78
C GLU A 2 -12.14 3.84 1.82
N LEU A 3 -13.07 3.48 2.71
CA LEU A 3 -13.57 4.41 3.73
C LEU A 3 -12.55 4.80 4.82
N ILE A 4 -11.62 3.91 5.16
CA ILE A 4 -10.65 4.13 6.25
C ILE A 4 -9.42 4.88 5.75
N GLU A 5 -9.11 4.75 4.45
CA GLU A 5 -7.94 5.35 3.82
C GLU A 5 -6.61 5.10 4.58
N PRO A 6 -6.29 3.84 4.93
CA PRO A 6 -5.13 3.56 5.77
C PRO A 6 -3.84 3.91 5.04
N ARG A 7 -2.88 4.46 5.78
CA ARG A 7 -1.51 4.70 5.30
C ARG A 7 -0.73 3.40 5.11
N VAL A 8 -0.92 2.46 6.04
CA VAL A 8 -0.27 1.15 6.06
C VAL A 8 -1.33 0.08 6.30
N VAL A 9 -1.24 -1.04 5.57
CA VAL A 9 -2.05 -2.24 5.82
C VAL A 9 -1.12 -3.39 6.17
N ALA A 10 -1.14 -3.82 7.44
CA ALA A 10 -0.38 -4.97 7.89
C ALA A 10 -1.19 -6.26 7.69
N THR A 11 -0.71 -7.19 6.84
CA THR A 11 -1.43 -8.45 6.58
C THR A 11 -0.95 -9.56 7.50
N LEU A 12 -1.90 -10.33 8.03
CA LEU A 12 -1.61 -11.44 8.95
C LEU A 12 -1.56 -12.77 8.21
N GLY A 13 -0.37 -13.30 8.01
CA GLY A 13 -0.14 -14.62 7.45
C GLY A 13 -0.30 -14.71 5.92
N ASN A 14 -0.20 -15.94 5.42
CA ASN A 14 -0.07 -16.23 4.01
C ASN A 14 -1.32 -15.88 3.18
N PHE A 15 -2.52 -16.17 3.68
CA PHE A 15 -3.76 -15.95 2.96
C PHE A 15 -4.02 -14.46 2.70
N ALA A 16 -4.06 -13.64 3.76
CA ALA A 16 -4.29 -12.20 3.65
C ALA A 16 -3.22 -11.51 2.81
N THR A 17 -1.95 -11.91 2.98
CA THR A 17 -0.84 -11.36 2.20
C THR A 17 -1.00 -11.64 0.71
N LYS A 18 -1.31 -12.88 0.32
CA LYS A 18 -1.53 -13.22 -1.09
C LYS A 18 -2.75 -12.50 -1.67
N LEU A 19 -3.83 -12.44 -0.91
CA LEU A 19 -5.07 -11.77 -1.32
C LEU A 19 -4.83 -10.28 -1.61
N LEU A 20 -4.18 -9.55 -0.71
CA LEU A 20 -4.01 -8.10 -0.83
C LEU A 20 -2.78 -7.68 -1.65
N SER A 21 -1.74 -8.50 -1.73
CA SER A 21 -0.61 -8.23 -2.62
C SER A 21 -0.89 -8.61 -4.08
N GLY A 22 -1.85 -9.50 -4.33
CA GLY A 22 -2.11 -10.08 -5.66
C GLY A 22 -0.97 -10.98 -6.16
N ARG A 23 0.02 -11.31 -5.31
CA ARG A 23 1.21 -12.09 -5.67
C ARG A 23 1.17 -13.48 -5.01
N PRO A 24 1.66 -14.54 -5.69
CA PRO A 24 1.63 -15.89 -5.14
C PRO A 24 2.74 -16.18 -4.11
N THR A 25 3.65 -15.22 -3.88
CA THR A 25 4.82 -15.39 -3.00
C THR A 25 4.40 -15.73 -1.58
N GLY A 26 5.03 -16.76 -1.00
CA GLY A 26 4.70 -17.24 0.35
C GLY A 26 5.20 -16.30 1.44
N ILE A 27 4.47 -16.28 2.57
CA ILE A 27 4.74 -15.39 3.72
C ILE A 27 6.19 -15.46 4.21
N THR A 28 6.79 -16.65 4.23
CA THR A 28 8.18 -16.85 4.71
C THR A 28 9.22 -16.03 3.95
N ARG A 29 8.95 -15.64 2.70
CA ARG A 29 9.88 -14.82 1.91
C ARG A 29 9.63 -13.31 2.02
N VAL A 30 8.42 -12.91 2.42
CA VAL A 30 7.95 -11.52 2.31
C VAL A 30 7.59 -10.89 3.65
N HIS A 31 7.52 -11.67 4.74
CA HIS A 31 7.28 -11.11 6.06
C HIS A 31 8.36 -10.09 6.41
N GLY A 32 7.97 -9.04 7.12
CA GLY A 32 8.89 -8.01 7.55
C GLY A 32 9.39 -7.10 6.43
N GLN A 33 8.87 -7.20 5.20
CA GLN A 33 9.28 -6.37 4.05
C GLN A 33 8.09 -5.56 3.53
N GLU A 34 8.19 -4.23 3.60
CA GLU A 34 7.18 -3.34 3.05
C GLU A 34 7.06 -3.46 1.52
N GLN A 35 5.84 -3.34 1.01
CA GLN A 35 5.52 -3.41 -0.41
C GLN A 35 4.54 -2.30 -0.77
N GLU A 36 4.87 -1.49 -1.77
CA GLU A 36 3.86 -0.60 -2.35
C GLU A 36 2.80 -1.41 -3.09
N THR A 37 1.53 -1.07 -2.85
CA THR A 37 0.38 -1.67 -3.55
C THR A 37 -0.70 -0.62 -3.77
N THR A 38 -1.67 -0.96 -4.62
CA THR A 38 -2.88 -0.16 -4.82
C THR A 38 -4.09 -0.95 -4.34
N LEU A 39 -4.77 -0.47 -3.29
CA LEU A 39 -6.00 -1.06 -2.77
C LEU A 39 -7.10 0.00 -2.76
N GLY A 40 -8.28 -0.33 -3.30
CA GLY A 40 -9.40 0.62 -3.37
C GLY A 40 -9.04 1.90 -4.13
N GLY A 41 -8.30 1.77 -5.24
CA GLY A 41 -7.86 2.90 -6.06
C GLY A 41 -6.75 3.77 -5.48
N ARG A 42 -6.23 3.46 -4.28
CA ARG A 42 -5.21 4.28 -3.60
C ARG A 42 -3.91 3.52 -3.42
N ARG A 43 -2.79 4.21 -3.66
CA ARG A 43 -1.46 3.70 -3.32
C ARG A 43 -1.28 3.74 -1.80
N LEU A 44 -0.85 2.62 -1.23
CA LEU A 44 -0.54 2.49 0.18
C LEU A 44 0.58 1.48 0.39
N LEU A 45 1.09 1.42 1.61
CA LEU A 45 2.12 0.47 2.00
C LEU A 45 1.50 -0.80 2.60
N LEU A 46 1.69 -1.94 1.93
CA LEU A 46 1.34 -3.25 2.45
C LEU A 46 2.53 -3.78 3.26
N TYR A 47 2.28 -4.28 4.47
CA TYR A 47 3.32 -4.81 5.34
C TYR A 47 2.98 -6.24 5.79
N PRO A 48 3.50 -7.26 5.09
CA PRO A 48 3.25 -8.65 5.45
C PRO A 48 3.93 -9.03 6.76
N ILE A 49 3.19 -9.68 7.65
CA ILE A 49 3.70 -10.23 8.91
C ILE A 49 3.13 -11.64 9.13
N TYR A 50 3.80 -12.45 9.95
CA TYR A 50 3.26 -13.76 10.30
C TYR A 50 1.91 -13.64 11.02
N HIS A 51 1.05 -14.64 10.84
CA HIS A 51 -0.20 -14.71 11.60
C HIS A 51 0.13 -14.92 13.09
N PRO A 52 -0.57 -14.27 14.04
CA PRO A 52 -0.26 -14.39 15.47
C PRO A 52 -0.23 -15.82 16.00
N ALA A 53 -1.06 -16.71 15.43
CA ALA A 53 -1.03 -18.15 15.77
C ALA A 53 0.35 -18.80 15.54
N ALA A 54 1.19 -18.28 14.64
CA ALA A 54 2.54 -18.78 14.42
C ALA A 54 3.43 -18.62 15.67
N ALA A 55 3.19 -17.57 16.46
CA ALA A 55 3.93 -17.30 17.69
C ALA A 55 3.65 -18.34 18.79
N LEU A 56 2.59 -19.15 18.66
CA LEU A 56 2.26 -20.20 19.62
C LEU A 56 3.13 -21.46 19.45
N TYR A 57 3.78 -21.64 18.31
CA TYR A 57 4.55 -22.86 18.04
C TYR A 57 5.98 -22.81 18.58
N THR A 58 6.66 -21.66 18.52
CA THR A 58 8.04 -21.54 19.01
C THR A 58 8.33 -20.13 19.53
N PRO A 59 9.22 -19.97 20.53
CA PRO A 59 9.68 -18.66 21.00
C PRO A 59 10.30 -17.81 19.88
N ARG A 60 11.05 -18.45 18.97
CA ARG A 60 11.63 -17.78 17.80
C ARG A 60 10.57 -17.12 16.90
N MET A 61 9.41 -17.73 16.71
CA MET A 61 8.33 -17.12 15.92
C MET A 61 7.70 -15.92 16.62
N LEU A 62 7.63 -15.95 17.96
CA LEU A 62 7.20 -14.79 18.74
C LEU A 62 8.20 -13.63 18.59
N GLU A 63 9.50 -13.89 18.69
CA GLU A 63 10.56 -12.88 18.51
C GLU A 63 10.50 -12.24 17.11
N VAL A 64 10.33 -13.06 16.06
CA VAL A 64 10.18 -12.55 14.68
C VAL A 64 8.93 -11.68 14.57
N LEU A 65 7.79 -12.11 15.11
CA LEU A 65 6.56 -11.32 15.08
C LEU A 65 6.71 -9.99 15.82
N GLN A 66 7.36 -9.99 16.99
CA GLN A 66 7.65 -8.76 17.75
C GLN A 66 8.57 -7.82 16.96
N SER A 67 9.62 -8.34 16.34
CA SER A 67 10.53 -7.57 15.49
C SER A 67 9.81 -6.93 14.31
N ASP A 68 8.95 -7.69 13.63
CA ASP A 68 8.15 -7.17 12.51
C ASP A 68 7.18 -6.07 13.00
N PHE A 69 6.44 -6.31 14.09
CA PHE A 69 5.52 -5.31 14.65
C PHE A 69 6.24 -4.02 15.09
N ALA A 70 7.45 -4.13 15.63
CA ALA A 70 8.24 -2.98 16.07
C ALA A 70 8.62 -2.01 14.94
N ARG A 71 8.54 -2.44 13.67
CA ARG A 71 8.76 -1.56 12.50
C ARG A 71 7.55 -0.68 12.17
N LEU A 72 6.35 -1.00 12.65
CA LEU A 72 5.13 -0.28 12.28
C LEU A 72 5.16 1.23 12.60
N PRO A 73 5.68 1.70 13.75
CA PRO A 73 5.77 3.14 14.03
C PRO A 73 6.60 3.89 12.98
N GLU A 74 7.72 3.29 12.54
CA GLU A 74 8.56 3.86 11.47
C GLU A 74 7.80 3.93 10.14
N LEU A 75 7.13 2.84 9.75
CA LEU A 75 6.34 2.78 8.52
C LEU A 75 5.16 3.77 8.53
N LEU A 76 4.52 3.95 9.69
CA LEU A 76 3.49 4.97 9.91
C LEU A 76 4.06 6.39 9.97
N GLY A 77 5.36 6.57 10.25
CA GLY A 77 6.04 7.87 10.21
C GLY A 77 6.37 8.32 8.79
N ARG A 78 6.66 7.38 7.88
CA ARG A 78 6.93 7.65 6.46
C ARG A 78 5.64 8.11 5.78
N VAL A 79 5.52 9.41 5.50
CA VAL A 79 4.40 9.95 4.72
C VAL A 79 4.61 9.52 3.27
N VAL A 80 3.80 8.57 2.79
CA VAL A 80 3.60 8.42 1.34
C VAL A 80 2.92 9.71 0.91
N ALA A 81 3.68 10.65 0.35
CA ALA A 81 3.14 11.91 -0.14
C ALA A 81 1.93 11.59 -1.05
N PRO A 82 0.79 12.29 -0.91
CA PRO A 82 -0.28 12.18 -1.88
C PRO A 82 0.31 12.43 -3.27
N PRO A 83 -0.07 11.68 -4.30
CA PRO A 83 0.33 12.04 -5.66
C PRO A 83 -0.13 13.48 -5.88
N GLU A 84 0.82 14.37 -6.20
CA GLU A 84 0.45 15.74 -6.55
C GLU A 84 -0.60 15.67 -7.66
N PRO A 85 -1.69 16.47 -7.58
CA PRO A 85 -2.66 16.49 -8.64
C PRO A 85 -1.92 16.81 -9.94
N LEU A 86 -2.03 15.92 -10.93
CA LEU A 86 -1.52 16.19 -12.26
C LEU A 86 -2.26 17.43 -12.75
N TYR A 87 -1.59 18.58 -12.70
CA TYR A 87 -2.07 19.79 -13.34
C TYR A 87 -2.04 19.52 -14.84
N VAL A 88 -3.21 19.18 -15.38
CA VAL A 88 -3.43 19.19 -16.83
C VAL A 88 -3.72 20.64 -17.17
N PRO A 89 -2.77 21.41 -17.76
CA PRO A 89 -3.12 22.73 -18.27
C PRO A 89 -4.31 22.56 -19.21
N PRO A 90 -5.33 23.43 -19.16
CA PRO A 90 -6.40 23.39 -20.13
C PRO A 90 -5.76 23.44 -21.52
N ALA A 91 -6.14 22.49 -22.38
CA ALA A 91 -5.74 22.48 -23.78
C ALA A 91 -5.94 23.89 -24.31
N ALA A 92 -4.86 24.48 -24.84
CA ALA A 92 -4.88 25.83 -25.39
C ALA A 92 -6.14 25.97 -26.25
N ALA A 93 -7.04 26.87 -25.85
CA ALA A 93 -8.25 27.14 -26.59
C ALA A 93 -7.84 27.41 -28.04
N GLU A 94 -8.25 26.51 -28.94
CA GLU A 94 -8.09 26.77 -30.36
C GLU A 94 -8.77 28.11 -30.65
N PRO A 95 -8.09 29.05 -31.31
CA PRO A 95 -8.69 30.34 -31.58
C PRO A 95 -9.96 30.11 -32.40
N ALA A 96 -11.10 30.57 -31.88
CA ALA A 96 -12.36 30.55 -32.57
C ALA A 96 -12.16 31.20 -33.95
N VAL A 97 -12.24 30.38 -35.01
CA VAL A 97 -12.24 30.87 -36.38
C VAL A 97 -13.52 31.68 -36.55
N GLN A 98 -13.39 33.01 -36.49
CA GLN A 98 -14.45 33.94 -36.79
C GLN A 98 -14.73 33.84 -38.29
N LEU A 99 -15.72 33.03 -38.66
CA LEU A 99 -16.25 33.00 -40.02
C LEU A 99 -16.90 34.36 -40.28
N GLY A 100 -16.19 35.19 -41.05
CA GLY A 100 -16.69 36.46 -41.54
C GLY A 100 -17.93 36.22 -42.39
N LEU A 101 -19.02 36.91 -42.03
CA LEU A 101 -20.18 37.10 -42.88
C LEU A 101 -19.77 37.95 -44.09
N PHE A 102 -19.65 37.31 -45.25
CA PHE A 102 -19.82 37.90 -46.58
C PHE A 102 -20.48 36.86 -47.49
#